data_AF-A0A7J2PSP0-F1
#
_entry.id   AF-A0A7J2PSP0-F1
#
_cell.length_a   1.000
_cell.length_b   1.000
_cell.length_c   1.000
_cell.angle_alpha   90.00
_cell.angle_beta   90.00
_cell.angle_gamma   90.00
#
_symmetry.space_group_name_H-M   'P 1'
#
loop_
_entity.id
_entity.type
_entity.pdbx_description
1 polymer ?
#
loop_
_entity_poly.entity_id
_entity_poly.type
_entity_poly.pdbx_seq_one_letter_code
_entity_poly.pdbx_strand_id
1 'polypeptide(L)' 'MVKVKDIEKLMEDFLVEPEEMFREIKRYLLSEFKWDVDPLKKSQFMIRGIPIENDKILGDILKTYLPEEVLVLKEI' A
#
# COMPACT_ATOMS: atom_id res chain seq x y z
N MET A 1 -9.74 6.32 -5.82
CA MET A 1 -9.10 6.69 -4.53
C MET A 1 -8.85 5.38 -3.81
N VAL A 2 -7.58 5.06 -3.56
CA VAL A 2 -7.17 3.77 -3.00
C VAL A 2 -7.23 3.83 -1.48
N LYS A 3 -7.80 2.81 -0.85
CA LYS A 3 -8.03 2.72 0.60
C LYS A 3 -7.29 1.53 1.20
N VAL A 4 -7.18 1.50 2.52
CA VAL A 4 -6.51 0.38 3.24
C VAL A 4 -7.20 -0.96 2.95
N LYS A 5 -8.53 -1.01 2.87
CA LYS A 5 -9.24 -2.25 2.48
C LYS A 5 -8.89 -2.77 1.09
N ASP A 6 -8.38 -1.91 0.20
CA ASP A 6 -7.93 -2.35 -1.12
C ASP A 6 -6.61 -3.14 -1.01
N ILE A 7 -5.81 -2.92 0.05
CA ILE A 7 -4.65 -3.76 0.39
C ILE A 7 -5.14 -5.17 0.76
N GLU A 8 -6.14 -5.28 1.63
CA GLU A 8 -6.72 -6.57 2.02
C GLU A 8 -7.23 -7.35 0.80
N LYS A 9 -7.96 -6.65 -0.09
CA LYS A 9 -8.45 -7.25 -1.32
C LYS A 9 -7.31 -7.75 -2.22
N LEU A 10 -6.27 -6.95 -2.41
CA LEU A 10 -5.10 -7.38 -3.19
C LEU A 10 -4.39 -8.57 -2.53
N MET A 11 -4.36 -8.64 -1.20
CA MET A 11 -3.77 -9.79 -0.51
C MET A 11 -4.53 -11.07 -0.83
N GLU A 12 -5.86 -11.01 -0.81
CA GLU A 12 -6.72 -12.14 -1.20
C GLU A 12 -6.56 -12.50 -2.69
N ASP A 13 -6.59 -11.49 -3.57
CA ASP A 13 -6.52 -11.68 -5.03
C ASP A 13 -5.18 -12.30 -5.47
N PHE A 14 -4.09 -12.01 -4.75
CA PHE A 14 -2.73 -12.45 -5.09
C PHE A 14 -2.13 -13.48 -4.11
N LEU A 15 -2.91 -14.00 -3.16
CA LEU A 15 -2.49 -14.99 -2.16
C LEU A 15 -1.26 -14.53 -1.36
N VAL A 16 -1.29 -13.28 -0.88
CA VAL A 16 -0.26 -12.67 -0.05
C VAL A 16 -0.67 -12.81 1.42
N GLU A 17 0.18 -13.44 2.22
CA GLU A 17 -0.11 -13.71 3.63
C GLU A 17 0.09 -12.46 4.51
N PRO A 18 -0.67 -12.29 5.61
CA PRO A 18 -0.58 -11.11 6.47
C PRO A 18 0.75 -10.97 7.21
N GLU A 19 1.53 -12.03 7.35
CA GLU A 19 2.88 -11.98 7.94
C GLU A 19 3.94 -11.45 6.95
N GLU A 20 3.59 -11.30 5.67
CA GLU A 20 4.50 -10.79 4.65
C GLU A 20 4.74 -9.28 4.77
N MET A 21 5.82 -8.83 4.15
CA MET A 21 6.23 -7.44 4.13
C MET A 21 5.46 -6.65 3.06
N PHE A 22 5.24 -5.36 3.31
CA PHE A 22 4.56 -4.44 2.39
C PHE A 22 5.16 -4.40 0.98
N ARG A 23 6.47 -4.65 0.85
CA ARG A 23 7.13 -4.76 -0.47
C ARG A 23 6.50 -5.81 -1.40
N GLU A 24 5.92 -6.87 -0.85
CA GLU A 24 5.33 -7.97 -1.64
C GLU A 24 4.06 -7.51 -2.36
N ILE A 25 3.26 -6.64 -1.72
CA ILE A 25 2.04 -6.07 -2.32
C ILE A 25 2.29 -4.78 -3.12
N LYS A 26 3.42 -4.12 -2.89
CA LYS A 26 3.76 -2.82 -3.48
C LYS A 26 3.64 -2.81 -5.01
N ARG A 27 4.06 -3.89 -5.68
CA ARG A 27 3.97 -4.01 -7.14
C ARG A 27 2.53 -4.03 -7.64
N TYR A 28 1.64 -4.73 -6.92
CA TYR A 28 0.23 -4.84 -7.29
C TYR A 28 -0.51 -3.52 -7.04
N LEU A 29 -0.16 -2.82 -5.96
CA LEU A 29 -0.65 -1.47 -5.73
C LEU A 29 -0.31 -0.54 -6.90
N LEU A 30 0.90 -0.62 -7.45
CA LEU A 30 1.34 0.18 -8.58
C LEU A 30 0.70 -0.23 -9.92
N SER A 31 0.33 -1.50 -10.10
CA SER A 31 -0.25 -2.01 -11.36
C SER A 31 -1.78 -1.87 -11.42
N GLU A 32 -2.48 -2.16 -10.32
CA GLU A 32 -3.94 -2.28 -10.29
C GLU A 32 -4.64 -0.93 -10.16
N PHE A 33 -3.91 0.11 -9.75
CA PHE A 33 -4.47 1.44 -9.50
C PHE A 33 -3.79 2.50 -10.34
N LYS A 34 -4.57 3.52 -10.73
CA LYS A 34 -4.05 4.72 -11.36
C LYS A 34 -3.52 5.66 -10.29
N TRP A 35 -2.23 5.96 -10.34
CA TRP A 35 -1.57 6.93 -9.49
C TRP A 35 -1.19 8.16 -10.30
N ASP A 36 -1.41 9.33 -9.72
CA ASP A 36 -1.02 10.61 -10.31
C ASP A 36 0.39 10.97 -9.84
N VAL A 37 1.39 10.20 -10.30
CA VAL A 37 2.81 10.41 -10.02
C VAL A 37 3.66 10.14 -11.25
N ASP A 38 4.78 10.85 -11.36
CA ASP A 38 5.78 10.59 -12.40
C ASP A 38 6.53 9.28 -12.10
N PRO A 39 6.50 8.27 -13.00
CA PRO A 39 7.19 6.99 -12.79
C PRO A 39 8.73 7.11 -12.77
N LEU A 40 9.28 8.20 -13.28
CA LEU A 40 10.73 8.47 -13.27
C LEU A 40 11.21 9.05 -11.94
N LYS A 41 10.28 9.55 -11.11
CA LYS A 41 10.59 10.11 -9.79
C LYS A 41 10.46 9.05 -8.71
N LYS A 42 11.22 9.23 -7.64
CA LYS A 42 11.05 8.42 -6.45
C LYS A 42 9.69 8.74 -5.83
N SER A 43 8.97 7.71 -5.43
CA SER A 43 7.67 7.85 -4.79
C SER A 43 7.55 6.92 -3.58
N GLN A 44 6.71 7.32 -2.63
CA GLN A 44 6.47 6.58 -1.39
C GLN A 44 4.99 6.54 -1.05
N PHE A 45 4.56 5.35 -0.64
CA PHE A 45 3.21 5.14 -0.13
C PHE A 45 3.06 5.71 1.27
N MET A 46 1.93 6.35 1.54
CA MET A 46 1.63 6.93 2.84
C MET A 46 0.16 6.69 3.22
N ILE A 47 -0.10 6.56 4.52
CA ILE A 47 -1.45 6.59 5.11
C ILE A 47 -1.42 7.65 6.22
N ARG A 48 -2.39 8.57 6.21
CA ARG A 48 -2.41 9.74 7.12
C ARG A 48 -1.14 10.60 7.10
N GLY A 49 -0.44 10.65 5.96
CA GLY A 49 0.84 11.36 5.84
C GLY A 49 2.03 10.65 6.51
N ILE A 50 1.82 9.45 7.05
CA ILE A 50 2.90 8.61 7.59
C ILE A 50 3.38 7.69 6.46
N PRO A 51 4.68 7.68 6.15
CA PRO A 51 5.23 6.79 5.13
C PRO A 51 5.13 5.32 5.55
N ILE A 52 4.83 4.44 4.59
CA ILE A 52 4.87 3.00 4.77
C ILE A 52 6.23 2.49 4.31
N GLU A 53 6.95 1.87 5.22
CA GLU A 53 8.24 1.25 4.93
C GLU A 53 8.06 -0.11 4.24
N ASN A 54 9.00 -0.46 3.36
CA ASN A 54 8.89 -1.67 2.53
C ASN A 54 8.93 -2.97 3.37
N ASP A 55 9.57 -2.93 4.53
CA ASP A 55 9.78 -4.02 5.48
C ASP A 55 8.69 -4.09 6.57
N LYS A 56 7.72 -3.17 6.56
CA LYS A 56 6.59 -3.21 7.48
C LYS A 56 5.68 -4.41 7.18
N ILE A 57 5.29 -5.15 8.21
CA ILE A 57 4.40 -6.32 8.10
C ILE A 57 3.00 -5.87 7.70
N LEU A 58 2.39 -6.55 6.72
CA LEU A 58 1.06 -6.25 6.19
C LEU A 58 -0.02 -6.29 7.28
N GLY A 59 -0.05 -7.36 8.08
CA GLY A 59 -1.00 -7.52 9.19
C GLY A 59 -0.90 -6.40 10.22
N ASP A 60 0.30 -5.84 10.44
CA ASP A 60 0.46 -4.68 11.33
C ASP A 60 -0.08 -3.39 10.71
N ILE A 61 0.06 -3.21 9.39
CA ILE A 61 -0.56 -2.10 8.66
C ILE A 61 -2.08 -2.17 8.79
N LEU A 62 -2.68 -3.34 8.53
CA LEU A 62 -4.13 -3.56 8.58
C LEU A 62 -4.70 -3.37 9.99
N LYS A 63 -3.94 -3.70 11.05
CA LYS A 63 -4.34 -3.44 12.44
C LYS A 63 -4.16 -1.97 12.85
N THR A 64 -3.20 -1.27 12.26
CA THR A 64 -2.85 0.12 12.63
C THR A 64 -3.83 1.13 12.03
N TYR A 65 -4.28 0.90 10.80
CA TYR A 65 -5.08 1.85 10.03
C TYR A 65 -6.50 1.35 9.81
N LEU A 66 -7.47 2.26 9.74
CA LEU A 66 -8.85 1.86 9.47
C LEU A 66 -9.01 1.48 7.99
N PRO A 67 -9.91 0.53 7.65
CA PRO A 67 -10.14 0.09 6.27
C PRO A 67 -10.48 1.22 5.28
N GLU A 68 -11.12 2.28 5.76
CA GLU A 68 -11.53 3.44 4.96
C GLU A 68 -10.46 4.53 4.82
N GLU A 69 -9.32 4.39 5.52
CA GLU A 69 -8.22 5.34 5.39
C GLU A 69 -7.59 5.27 4.00
N VAL A 70 -7.03 6.41 3.60
CA VAL A 70 -6.58 6.64 2.23
C VAL A 70 -5.12 6.26 2.12
N LEU A 71 -4.82 5.40 1.15
CA LEU A 71 -3.47 5.16 0.71
C LEU A 71 -3.14 6.16 -0.40
N VAL A 72 -2.09 6.94 -0.21
CA VAL A 72 -1.60 7.90 -1.21
C VAL A 72 -0.20 7.51 -1.65
N LEU A 73 0.13 7.76 -2.91
CA LEU A 73 1.49 7.67 -3.43
C LEU A 73 2.00 9.10 -3.66
N LYS A 74 3.12 9.46 -3.03
CA LYS A 74 3.66 10.83 -3.09
C LYS A 74 5.09 10.82 -3.64
N GLU A 75 5.37 11.74 -4.55
CA GLU A 75 6.74 12.00 -5.05
C GLU A 75 7.64 12.56 -3.93
N ILE A 76 8.91 12.14 -3.92
CA ILE A 76 9.96 12.60 -2.99
C ILE A 76 11.09 13.24 -3.77
#